data_AF-A0A5B0H7G6-F1
#
_entry.id   AF-A0A5B0H7G6-F1
#
_cell.length_a   1.000
_cell.length_b   1.000
_cell.length_c   1.000
_cell.angle_alpha   90.00
_cell.angle_beta   90.00
_cell.angle_gamma   90.00
#
_symmetry.space_group_name_H-M   'P 1'
#
loop_
_entity.id
_entity.type
_entity.pdbx_description
1 polymer ?
#
loop_
_entity_poly.entity_id
_entity_poly.type
_entity_poly.pdbx_seq_one_letter_code
_entity_poly.pdbx_strand_id
1 'polypeptide(L)'
;MYKKGVAVELQFSPERLNDGAGDPYWIDLTQDEAQRLLESLQARLGAGGGGTAAPLVVSLDETPAPQAASAADPAPGTAASADDLKQWVCVICGWVYDEAAGLPDEGIAPGTRWADVPADWRCPLCDVGKEDFALVEF
;
A
#
# COMPACT_ATOMS: atom_id res chain seq x y z
N MET A 1 20.05 -3.19 28.09
CA MET A 1 19.61 -1.88 28.61
C MET A 1 18.82 -1.19 27.50
N TYR A 2 17.49 -1.17 27.60
CA TYR A 2 16.63 -0.47 26.63
C TYR A 2 16.97 1.02 26.69
N LYS A 3 17.61 1.55 25.64
CA LYS A 3 17.80 3.00 25.52
C LYS A 3 16.43 3.58 25.18
N LYS A 4 15.81 4.33 26.09
CA LYS A 4 14.56 5.05 25.83
C LYS A 4 14.80 6.01 24.65
N GLY A 5 14.41 5.58 23.45
CA GLY A 5 14.33 6.41 22.26
C GLY A 5 12.96 7.07 22.15
N VAL A 6 12.64 7.55 20.95
CA VAL A 6 11.28 8.00 20.61
C VAL A 6 10.38 6.76 20.55
N ALA A 7 9.33 6.75 21.36
CA ALA A 7 8.30 5.70 21.33
C ALA A 7 7.09 6.19 20.54
N VAL A 8 6.52 5.30 19.73
CA VAL A 8 5.27 5.51 18.99
C VAL A 8 4.35 4.37 19.36
N GLU A 9 3.13 4.69 19.77
CA GLU A 9 2.07 3.74 20.09
C GLU A 9 0.94 3.95 19.08
N LEU A 10 0.65 2.91 18.29
CA LEU A 10 -0.48 2.90 17.36
C LEU A 10 -1.63 2.17 18.04
N GLN A 11 -2.76 2.85 18.24
CA GLN A 11 -3.98 2.29 18.79
C GLN A 11 -4.96 2.03 17.66
N PHE A 12 -5.51 0.82 17.61
CA PHE A 12 -6.47 0.39 16.59
C PHE A 12 -7.39 -0.69 17.16
N SER A 13 -8.60 -0.80 16.60
CA SER A 13 -9.54 -1.87 16.93
C SER A 13 -8.97 -3.25 16.56
N PRO A 14 -9.21 -4.30 17.37
CA PRO A 14 -8.70 -5.64 17.09
C PRO A 14 -9.22 -6.24 15.78
N GLU A 15 -10.36 -5.75 15.28
CA GLU A 15 -10.94 -6.13 13.99
C GLU A 15 -10.06 -5.76 12.79
N ARG A 16 -9.09 -4.85 12.98
CA ARG A 16 -8.14 -4.44 11.93
C ARG A 16 -6.94 -5.36 11.79
N LEU A 17 -6.76 -6.28 12.72
CA LEU A 17 -5.71 -7.28 12.62
C LEU A 17 -6.03 -8.20 11.46
N ASN A 18 -5.13 -8.25 10.48
CA ASN A 18 -5.24 -9.24 9.44
C ASN A 18 -4.84 -10.61 10.03
N ASP A 19 -5.83 -11.46 10.26
CA ASP A 19 -5.67 -12.83 10.77
C ASP A 19 -5.74 -13.89 9.67
N GLY A 20 -5.90 -13.46 8.40
CA GLY A 20 -6.33 -14.32 7.29
C GLY A 20 -5.23 -14.85 6.35
N ALA A 21 -3.96 -14.48 6.50
CA ALA A 21 -2.93 -14.76 5.48
C ALA A 21 -1.62 -15.38 6.00
N GLY A 22 -1.63 -16.04 7.17
CA GLY A 22 -0.49 -16.84 7.64
C GLY A 22 0.67 -16.07 8.27
N ASP A 23 0.67 -14.74 8.25
CA ASP A 23 1.55 -13.91 9.07
C ASP A 23 0.76 -13.24 10.20
N PRO A 24 1.00 -13.61 11.47
CA PRO A 24 0.27 -13.04 12.57
C PRO A 24 0.81 -11.63 12.87
N TYR A 25 -0.09 -10.67 13.11
CA TYR A 25 0.19 -9.35 13.71
C TYR A 25 0.55 -8.18 12.77
N TRP A 26 -0.17 -7.99 11.67
CA TRP A 26 -0.13 -6.73 10.92
C TRP A 26 -1.54 -6.18 10.65
N ILE A 27 -1.61 -4.88 10.35
CA ILE A 27 -2.84 -4.16 10.01
C ILE A 27 -2.65 -3.49 8.65
N ASP A 28 -3.73 -3.41 7.88
CA ASP A 28 -3.78 -2.59 6.67
C ASP A 28 -4.03 -1.12 7.05
N LEU A 29 -3.23 -0.21 6.48
CA LEU A 29 -3.46 1.22 6.54
C LEU A 29 -3.95 1.71 5.18
N THR A 30 -5.01 2.50 5.17
CA THR A 30 -5.39 3.29 3.99
C THR A 30 -4.31 4.33 3.68
N GLN A 31 -4.26 4.82 2.44
CA GLN A 31 -3.30 5.85 2.04
C GLN A 31 -3.45 7.12 2.89
N ASP A 32 -4.68 7.52 3.23
CA ASP A 32 -4.95 8.66 4.10
C ASP A 32 -4.45 8.43 5.54
N GLU A 33 -4.59 7.23 6.10
CA GLU A 33 -4.06 6.90 7.42
C GLU A 33 -2.52 6.93 7.45
N ALA A 34 -1.90 6.36 6.42
CA ALA A 34 -0.44 6.37 6.28
C ALA A 34 0.08 7.82 6.17
N GLN A 35 -0.60 8.67 5.41
CA GLN A 35 -0.25 10.08 5.26
C GLN A 35 -0.36 10.83 6.60
N ARG A 36 -1.45 10.65 7.35
CA ARG A 36 -1.64 11.29 8.67
C ARG A 36 -0.58 10.83 9.68
N LEU A 37 -0.23 9.56 9.67
CA LEU A 37 0.84 9.01 10.51
C LEU A 37 2.18 9.66 10.16
N LEU A 38 2.50 9.78 8.87
CA LEU A 38 3.71 10.42 8.39
C LEU A 38 3.79 11.88 8.84
N GLU A 39 2.73 12.66 8.66
CA GLU A 39 2.67 14.06 9.08
C GLU A 39 2.88 14.22 10.60
N SER A 40 2.25 13.35 11.39
CA SER A 40 2.38 13.34 12.85
C SER A 40 3.82 13.03 13.30
N LEU A 41 4.47 12.06 12.65
CA LEU A 41 5.87 11.72 12.91
C LEU A 41 6.81 12.85 12.50
N GLN A 42 6.60 13.45 11.33
CA GLN A 42 7.40 14.58 10.85
C GLN A 42 7.28 15.78 11.79
N ALA A 43 6.08 16.12 12.26
CA ALA A 43 5.87 17.17 13.24
C ALA A 43 6.61 16.89 14.57
N ARG A 44 6.55 15.64 15.05
CA ARG A 44 7.24 15.21 16.28
C ARG A 44 8.76 15.32 16.16
N LEU A 45 9.31 14.92 15.03
CA LEU A 45 10.76 14.96 14.78
C LEU A 45 11.24 16.40 14.53
N GLY A 46 10.44 17.22 13.84
CA GLY A 46 10.72 18.64 13.62
C GLY A 46 10.67 19.49 14.90
N ALA A 47 9.86 19.09 15.88
CA ALA A 47 9.74 19.78 17.17
C ALA A 47 10.94 19.57 18.13
N GLY A 48 11.92 18.74 17.77
CA GLY A 48 13.24 18.69 18.42
C GLY A 48 13.22 18.53 19.94
N GLY A 49 12.64 17.45 20.46
CA GLY A 49 12.61 17.13 21.90
C GLY A 49 13.50 15.95 22.27
N GLY A 50 14.64 16.20 22.93
CA GLY A 50 15.58 15.17 23.34
C GLY A 50 15.01 14.13 24.33
N GLY A 51 15.30 12.85 24.07
CA GLY A 51 15.52 11.75 25.03
C GLY A 51 14.45 11.31 26.04
N THR A 52 13.44 12.12 26.34
CA THR A 52 12.45 11.80 27.41
C THR A 52 11.03 12.19 27.04
N ALA A 53 10.75 12.42 25.76
CA ALA A 53 9.43 12.82 25.31
C ALA A 53 8.43 11.65 25.47
N ALA A 54 7.20 11.95 25.92
CA ALA A 54 6.13 10.96 26.01
C ALA A 54 5.93 10.22 24.67
N PRO A 55 5.50 8.94 24.68
CA PRO A 55 5.20 8.22 23.46
C PRO A 55 4.20 9.03 22.61
N LEU A 56 4.46 9.12 21.31
CA LEU A 56 3.48 9.62 20.37
C LEU A 56 2.39 8.55 20.25
N VAL A 57 1.20 8.84 20.76
CA VAL A 57 0.04 7.96 20.62
C VAL A 57 -0.75 8.40 19.39
N VAL A 58 -0.97 7.49 18.45
CA VAL A 58 -1.76 7.71 17.24
C VAL A 58 -2.91 6.72 17.24
N SER A 59 -4.14 7.23 17.28
CA SER A 59 -5.36 6.42 17.15
C SER A 59 -5.75 6.32 15.68
N LEU A 60 -5.94 5.10 15.19
CA LEU A 60 -6.28 4.84 13.78
C LEU A 60 -7.79 4.59 13.55
N ASP A 61 -8.59 4.44 14.61
CA ASP A 61 -10.04 4.23 14.50
C ASP A 61 -10.86 5.53 14.33
N GLU A 62 -10.26 6.69 14.62
CA GLU A 62 -10.93 7.97 14.44
C GLU A 62 -10.85 8.39 12.97
N THR A 63 -11.94 8.14 12.24
CA THR A 63 -12.23 8.84 10.98
C THR A 63 -12.46 10.32 11.30
N PRO A 64 -11.58 11.26 10.93
CA PRO A 64 -11.94 12.66 10.98
C PRO A 64 -13.05 12.88 9.95
N ALA A 65 -14.12 13.55 10.37
CA ALA A 65 -15.18 13.98 9.48
C ALA A 65 -14.59 14.65 8.22
N PRO A 66 -15.19 14.45 7.02
CA PRO A 66 -14.61 14.91 5.77
C PRO A 66 -14.50 16.43 5.78
N GLN A 67 -13.27 16.94 5.88
CA GLN A 67 -13.00 18.35 5.60
C GLN A 67 -12.79 18.50 4.10
N ALA A 68 -13.75 19.18 3.50
CA ALA A 68 -13.82 19.47 2.08
C ALA A 68 -12.62 20.29 1.60
N ALA A 69 -12.09 19.84 0.46
CA ALA A 69 -11.50 20.62 -0.63
C ALA A 69 -10.30 21.53 -0.34
N SER A 70 -9.18 21.20 -0.99
CA SER A 70 -8.62 22.13 -1.97
C SER A 70 -7.98 21.35 -3.12
N ALA A 71 -8.72 21.28 -4.23
CA ALA A 71 -8.22 20.85 -5.52
C ALA A 71 -7.37 21.96 -6.17
N ALA A 72 -6.29 21.56 -6.84
CA ALA A 72 -5.67 22.28 -7.95
C ALA A 72 -4.94 21.27 -8.87
N ASP A 73 -5.76 20.58 -9.65
CA ASP A 73 -5.57 19.78 -10.89
C ASP A 73 -4.85 20.50 -12.07
N PRO A 74 -4.72 19.95 -13.32
CA PRO A 74 -4.55 18.56 -13.85
C PRO A 74 -3.53 18.49 -15.06
N ALA A 75 -3.10 17.34 -15.62
CA ALA A 75 -3.71 16.53 -16.73
C ALA A 75 -2.57 15.95 -17.65
N PRO A 76 -2.81 15.09 -18.68
CA PRO A 76 -3.73 13.94 -18.82
C PRO A 76 -3.07 12.68 -19.48
N GLY A 77 -3.71 11.51 -19.33
CA GLY A 77 -3.37 10.28 -20.06
C GLY A 77 -4.52 9.26 -20.03
N THR A 78 -5.53 9.54 -20.83
CA THR A 78 -6.75 8.79 -21.21
C THR A 78 -6.95 7.37 -20.67
N ALA A 79 -8.04 7.25 -19.90
CA ALA A 79 -8.68 6.02 -19.46
C ALA A 79 -9.33 5.23 -20.61
N ALA A 80 -9.08 3.92 -20.62
CA ALA A 80 -10.10 2.93 -20.97
C ALA A 80 -10.74 2.46 -19.65
N SER A 81 -12.05 2.29 -19.63
CA SER A 81 -12.88 2.03 -18.45
C SER A 81 -12.30 0.96 -17.51
N ALA A 82 -12.04 1.36 -16.26
CA ALA A 82 -11.28 0.63 -15.25
C ALA A 82 -12.10 -0.38 -14.43
N ASP A 83 -13.40 -0.54 -14.70
CA ASP A 83 -14.33 -1.32 -13.87
C ASP A 83 -14.24 -2.86 -14.01
N ASP A 84 -13.34 -3.40 -14.84
CA ASP A 84 -13.21 -4.87 -15.00
C ASP A 84 -11.74 -5.35 -15.03
N LEU A 85 -10.76 -4.46 -14.85
CA LEU A 85 -9.34 -4.82 -14.89
C LEU A 85 -8.94 -5.51 -13.57
N LYS A 86 -8.21 -6.61 -13.71
CA LYS A 86 -7.90 -7.53 -12.63
C LYS A 86 -6.47 -7.35 -12.13
N GLN A 87 -6.21 -7.76 -10.89
CA GLN A 87 -4.86 -7.81 -10.33
C GLN A 87 -4.44 -9.26 -10.12
N TRP A 88 -3.16 -9.56 -10.36
CA TRP A 88 -2.60 -10.91 -10.30
C TRP A 88 -1.39 -10.92 -9.39
N VAL A 89 -1.36 -11.81 -8.41
CA VAL A 89 -0.25 -11.92 -7.44
C VAL A 89 0.59 -13.15 -7.73
N CYS A 90 1.91 -12.97 -7.79
CA CYS A 90 2.85 -14.07 -7.83
C CYS A 90 2.81 -14.82 -6.49
N VAL A 91 2.44 -16.10 -6.50
CA VAL A 91 2.33 -16.90 -5.27
C VAL A 91 3.68 -17.27 -4.66
N ILE A 92 4.78 -17.02 -5.40
CA ILE A 92 6.15 -17.33 -4.98
C ILE A 92 6.79 -16.17 -4.21
N CYS A 93 6.57 -14.93 -4.65
CA CYS A 93 7.25 -13.75 -4.07
C CYS A 93 6.32 -12.62 -3.63
N GLY A 94 5.02 -12.71 -3.94
CA GLY A 94 4.03 -11.69 -3.58
C GLY A 94 4.00 -10.45 -4.49
N TRP A 95 4.75 -10.42 -5.59
CA TRP A 95 4.68 -9.31 -6.55
C TRP A 95 3.31 -9.27 -7.24
N VAL A 96 2.74 -8.07 -7.42
CA VAL A 96 1.41 -7.87 -8.01
C VAL A 96 1.53 -7.22 -9.39
N TYR A 97 0.94 -7.87 -10.39
CA TYR A 97 0.65 -7.28 -11.69
C TYR A 97 -0.74 -6.65 -11.66
N ASP A 98 -0.81 -5.37 -12.00
CA ASP A 98 -2.07 -4.65 -12.15
C ASP A 98 -2.35 -4.44 -13.65
N GLU A 99 -3.44 -5.02 -14.16
CA GLU A 99 -3.83 -4.86 -15.57
C GLU A 99 -4.03 -3.40 -15.96
N ALA A 100 -4.49 -2.54 -15.06
CA ALA A 100 -4.66 -1.11 -15.31
C ALA A 100 -3.32 -0.38 -15.43
N ALA A 101 -2.35 -0.73 -14.58
CA ALA A 101 -1.01 -0.13 -14.64
C ALA A 101 -0.15 -0.71 -15.76
N GLY A 102 -0.33 -1.99 -16.09
CA GLY A 102 0.60 -2.73 -16.95
C GLY A 102 1.99 -2.82 -16.33
N LEU A 103 3.01 -2.99 -17.18
CA LEU A 103 4.42 -2.91 -16.80
C LEU A 103 5.25 -2.27 -17.93
N PRO A 104 5.17 -0.94 -18.10
CA PRO A 104 5.73 -0.24 -19.26
C PRO A 104 7.25 -0.40 -19.39
N ASP A 105 7.96 -0.50 -18.27
CA ASP A 105 9.40 -0.71 -18.23
C ASP A 105 9.84 -2.03 -18.90
N GLU A 106 8.96 -3.04 -18.92
CA GLU A 106 9.16 -4.32 -19.58
C GLU A 106 8.37 -4.43 -20.92
N GLY A 107 7.79 -3.32 -21.38
CA GLY A 107 7.06 -3.25 -22.64
C GLY A 107 5.60 -3.73 -22.56
N ILE A 108 5.05 -3.93 -21.37
CA ILE A 108 3.63 -4.26 -21.17
C ILE A 108 2.88 -2.95 -20.94
N ALA A 109 2.03 -2.54 -21.89
CA ALA A 109 1.33 -1.27 -21.78
C ALA A 109 0.27 -1.27 -20.67
N PRO A 110 -0.05 -0.09 -20.09
CA PRO A 110 -1.20 0.05 -19.18
C PRO A 110 -2.50 -0.42 -19.86
N GLY A 111 -3.37 -1.09 -19.10
CA GLY A 111 -4.60 -1.70 -19.62
C GLY A 111 -4.42 -3.08 -20.26
N THR A 112 -3.21 -3.66 -20.25
CA THR A 112 -2.96 -4.99 -20.83
C THR A 112 -3.54 -6.08 -19.91
N ARG A 113 -4.48 -6.89 -20.42
CA ARG A 113 -5.05 -8.01 -19.67
C ARG A 113 -3.99 -9.06 -19.39
N TRP A 114 -4.13 -9.81 -18.30
CA TRP A 114 -3.25 -10.94 -18.00
C TRP A 114 -3.26 -11.99 -19.10
N ALA A 115 -4.40 -12.18 -19.76
CA ALA A 115 -4.49 -13.05 -20.94
C ALA A 115 -3.59 -12.60 -22.10
N ASP A 116 -3.34 -11.29 -22.22
CA ASP A 116 -2.57 -10.68 -23.31
C ASP A 116 -1.07 -10.53 -22.97
N VAL A 117 -0.68 -10.70 -21.70
CA VAL A 117 0.73 -10.74 -21.31
C VAL A 117 1.41 -11.95 -21.98
N PRO A 118 2.61 -11.82 -22.57
CA PRO A 118 3.29 -12.93 -23.25
C PRO A 118 3.49 -14.16 -22.34
N ALA A 119 3.30 -15.37 -22.87
CA ALA A 119 3.47 -16.61 -22.10
C ALA A 119 4.91 -16.81 -21.57
N ASP A 120 5.90 -16.29 -22.30
CA ASP A 120 7.31 -16.34 -21.92
C ASP A 120 7.74 -15.22 -20.95
N TRP A 121 6.83 -14.29 -20.60
CA TRP A 121 7.12 -13.27 -19.61
C TRP A 121 7.37 -13.90 -18.24
N ARG A 122 8.28 -13.30 -17.48
CA ARG A 122 8.77 -13.80 -16.19
C ARG A 122 8.58 -12.75 -15.12
N CYS A 123 8.26 -13.19 -13.91
CA CYS A 123 8.14 -12.28 -12.76
C CYS A 123 9.43 -11.48 -12.55
N PRO A 124 9.40 -10.14 -12.46
CA PRO A 124 10.59 -9.30 -12.36
C PRO A 124 11.34 -9.45 -11.02
N LEU A 125 10.69 -10.03 -10.00
CA LEU A 125 11.30 -10.25 -8.69
C LEU A 125 11.92 -11.65 -8.51
N CYS A 126 11.30 -12.69 -9.07
CA CYS A 126 11.70 -14.08 -8.79
C CYS A 126 11.85 -14.97 -10.02
N ASP A 127 11.69 -14.42 -11.23
CA ASP A 127 11.94 -15.10 -12.52
C ASP A 127 11.07 -16.36 -12.78
N VAL A 128 9.92 -16.47 -12.10
CA VAL A 128 8.95 -17.55 -12.35
C VAL A 128 7.98 -17.21 -13.48
N GLY A 129 7.31 -18.22 -14.01
CA GLY A 129 6.38 -18.06 -15.14
C GLY A 129 5.01 -17.50 -14.73
N LYS A 130 4.18 -17.22 -15.74
CA LYS A 130 2.80 -16.73 -15.53
C LYS A 130 1.89 -17.75 -14.83
N GLU A 131 2.22 -19.03 -14.91
CA GLU A 131 1.51 -20.11 -14.23
C GLU A 131 1.55 -19.99 -12.70
N ASP A 132 2.53 -19.26 -12.15
CA ASP A 132 2.72 -19.05 -10.71
C ASP A 132 2.00 -17.78 -10.21
N PHE A 133 1.02 -17.28 -10.95
CA PHE A 133 0.21 -16.13 -10.56
C PHE A 133 -1.24 -16.52 -10.29
N ALA A 134 -1.78 -15.98 -9.20
CA ALA A 134 -3.18 -16.13 -8.82
C ALA A 134 -3.94 -14.81 -9.02
N LEU A 135 -5.19 -14.90 -9.47
CA LEU A 135 -6.10 -13.76 -9.53
C LEU A 135 -6.39 -13.27 -8.10
N VAL A 136 -6.26 -11.96 -7.88
CA VAL A 136 -6.69 -11.30 -6.65
C VAL A 136 -8.08 -10.72 -6.89
N GLU A 137 -9.05 -11.17 -6.10
CA GLU A 137 -10.40 -10.61 -6.04
C GLU A 137 -10.52 -9.82 -4.74
N PHE A 138 -10.90 -8.54 -4.83
CA PHE A 138 -11.17 -7.65 -3.69
C PHE A 138 -12.67 -7.38 -3.58
#